data_AF-A0AAX1RVY6-F1
#
_entry.id   AF-A0AAX1RVY6-F1
#
_cell.length_a   1.000
_cell.length_b   1.000
_cell.length_c   1.000
_cell.angle_alpha   90.00
_cell.angle_beta   90.00
_cell.angle_gamma   90.00
#
_symmetry.space_group_name_H-M   'P 1'
#
loop_
_entity.id
_entity.type
_entity.pdbx_description
1 polymer ?
#
loop_
_entity_poly.entity_id
_entity_poly.type
_entity_poly.pdbx_seq_one_letter_code
_entity_poly.pdbx_strand_id
1 'polypeptide(L)'
;PTVDPVTSETEVITGTGEAGSTVTVTFPDGTTVTGTVNGEGRYEVKIPDTMELKGGETIKVTITEEAGNQSEETTTTVEDQTAPEAPTVDPVTSGTEVITGTGESGSTVTVTFPDGTTATGTVN
;
A
#
# COMPACT_ATOMS: atom_id res chain seq x y z
N PRO A 1 -14.76 11.29 -11.24
CA PRO A 1 -14.29 9.91 -11.50
C PRO A 1 -14.42 9.10 -10.21
N THR A 2 -14.22 7.78 -10.24
CA THR A 2 -14.00 6.99 -9.02
C THR A 2 -12.58 6.48 -8.99
N VAL A 3 -12.10 6.11 -7.81
CA VAL A 3 -10.87 5.34 -7.63
C VAL A 3 -11.21 4.15 -6.74
N ASP A 4 -10.74 2.97 -7.12
CA ASP A 4 -10.89 1.76 -6.31
C ASP A 4 -9.96 1.86 -5.07
N PRO A 5 -10.16 1.03 -4.01
CA PRO A 5 -9.28 1.05 -2.84
C PRO A 5 -7.81 0.87 -3.22
N VAL A 6 -6.93 1.61 -2.52
CA VAL A 6 -5.49 1.59 -2.73
C VAL A 6 -4.81 1.19 -1.43
N THR A 7 -3.84 0.30 -1.53
CA THR A 7 -3.03 -0.20 -0.43
C THR A 7 -1.55 0.12 -0.67
N SER A 8 -0.70 0.00 0.36
CA SER A 8 0.76 0.13 0.20
C SER A 8 1.38 -0.91 -0.75
N GLU A 9 0.66 -1.99 -1.04
CA GLU A 9 1.05 -3.07 -1.95
C GLU A 9 0.41 -2.95 -3.35
N THR A 10 -0.32 -1.86 -3.63
CA THR A 10 -0.94 -1.64 -4.93
C THR A 10 0.11 -1.27 -5.97
N GLU A 11 0.09 -1.91 -7.15
CA GLU A 11 0.99 -1.60 -8.27
C GLU A 11 0.29 -0.80 -9.41
N VAL A 12 -1.04 -0.85 -9.46
CA VAL A 12 -1.85 -0.23 -10.50
C VAL A 12 -3.07 0.43 -9.86
N ILE A 13 -3.21 1.74 -10.07
CA ILE A 13 -4.38 2.49 -9.65
C ILE A 13 -5.50 2.22 -10.66
N THR A 14 -6.64 1.73 -10.17
CA THR A 14 -7.82 1.49 -10.99
C THR A 14 -9.00 2.34 -10.54
N GLY A 15 -9.96 2.53 -11.45
CA GLY A 15 -11.21 3.20 -11.12
C GLY A 15 -12.07 3.39 -12.36
N THR A 16 -13.04 4.29 -12.28
CA THR A 16 -13.96 4.57 -13.38
C THR A 16 -14.03 6.04 -13.75
N GLY A 17 -14.38 6.31 -15.01
CA GLY A 17 -14.55 7.65 -15.55
C GLY A 17 -15.33 7.63 -16.86
N GLU A 18 -15.42 8.77 -17.52
CA GLU A 18 -16.01 8.86 -18.85
C GLU A 18 -15.04 8.31 -19.91
N ALA A 19 -15.52 7.37 -20.73
CA ALA A 19 -14.73 6.71 -21.77
C ALA A 19 -14.06 7.71 -22.72
N GLY A 20 -12.80 7.46 -23.08
CA GLY A 20 -12.01 8.33 -23.94
C GLY A 20 -11.38 9.53 -23.23
N SER A 21 -11.74 9.81 -21.97
CA SER A 21 -11.11 10.86 -21.18
C SER A 21 -9.70 10.47 -20.73
N THR A 22 -8.85 11.48 -20.53
CA THR A 22 -7.52 11.30 -19.92
C THR A 22 -7.67 11.30 -18.41
N VAL A 23 -7.19 10.25 -17.74
CA VAL A 23 -7.06 10.22 -16.28
C VAL A 23 -5.70 10.79 -15.88
N THR A 24 -5.68 11.64 -14.85
CA THR A 24 -4.45 12.14 -14.22
C THR A 24 -4.47 11.73 -12.75
N VAL A 25 -3.50 10.90 -12.37
CA VAL A 25 -3.26 10.48 -10.98
C VAL A 25 -2.10 11.32 -10.45
N THR A 26 -2.31 11.99 -9.32
CA THR A 26 -1.28 12.75 -8.59
C THR A 26 -0.97 12.03 -7.29
N PHE A 27 0.30 11.69 -7.12
CA PHE A 27 0.85 10.99 -5.97
C PHE A 27 1.24 11.95 -4.84
N PRO A 28 1.50 11.44 -3.61
CA PRO A 28 1.79 12.28 -2.44
C PRO A 28 3.01 13.21 -2.59
N ASP A 29 4.00 12.79 -3.39
CA ASP A 29 5.21 13.57 -3.69
C ASP A 29 4.99 14.65 -4.76
N GLY A 30 3.77 14.73 -5.33
CA GLY A 30 3.40 15.62 -6.43
C GLY A 30 3.67 15.06 -7.82
N THR A 31 4.25 13.86 -7.94
CA THR A 31 4.42 13.17 -9.22
C THR A 31 3.06 12.89 -9.85
N THR A 32 2.94 13.08 -11.16
CA THR A 32 1.72 12.80 -11.90
C THR A 32 1.94 11.72 -12.95
N VAL A 33 1.01 10.77 -13.03
CA VAL A 33 0.96 9.78 -14.10
C VAL A 33 -0.40 9.84 -14.79
N THR A 34 -0.40 9.73 -16.10
CA THR A 34 -1.60 9.79 -16.93
C THR A 34 -1.96 8.43 -17.50
N GLY A 35 -3.26 8.22 -17.71
CA GLY A 35 -3.79 7.09 -18.46
C GLY A 35 -5.03 7.50 -19.26
N THR A 36 -5.75 6.53 -19.79
CA THR A 36 -6.99 6.76 -20.54
C THR A 36 -8.09 5.88 -19.98
N VAL A 37 -9.31 6.41 -19.92
CA VAL A 37 -10.51 5.62 -19.61
C VAL A 37 -10.91 4.85 -20.85
N ASN A 38 -11.00 3.52 -20.74
CA ASN A 38 -11.37 2.64 -21.83
C ASN A 38 -12.88 2.76 -22.20
N GLY A 39 -13.31 2.07 -23.26
CA GLY A 39 -14.70 2.09 -23.74
C GLY A 39 -15.74 1.55 -22.76
N GLU A 40 -15.31 0.82 -21.72
CA GLU A 40 -16.16 0.30 -20.65
C GLU A 40 -16.22 1.25 -19.43
N GLY A 41 -15.55 2.40 -19.51
CA GLY A 41 -15.51 3.38 -18.43
C GLY A 41 -14.50 3.04 -17.32
N ARG A 42 -13.59 2.08 -17.52
CA ARG A 42 -12.52 1.76 -16.56
C ARG A 42 -11.18 2.35 -16.99
N TYR A 43 -10.35 2.73 -16.03
CA TYR A 43 -8.96 3.09 -16.28
C TYR A 43 -8.03 2.26 -15.40
N GLU A 44 -6.80 2.12 -15.87
CA GLU A 44 -5.68 1.52 -15.17
C GLU A 44 -4.47 2.44 -15.34
N VAL A 45 -3.84 2.82 -14.23
CA VAL A 45 -2.64 3.66 -14.22
C VAL A 45 -1.58 2.96 -13.39
N LYS A 46 -0.53 2.49 -14.06
CA LYS A 46 0.61 1.84 -13.39
C LYS A 46 1.34 2.86 -12.51
N ILE A 47 1.62 2.48 -11.27
CA ILE A 47 2.47 3.23 -10.36
C ILE A 47 3.92 3.10 -10.84
N PRO A 48 4.72 4.19 -10.86
CA PRO A 48 6.13 4.10 -11.23
C PRO A 48 6.87 3.09 -10.36
N ASP A 49 7.68 2.20 -10.96
CA ASP A 49 8.44 1.18 -10.21
C ASP A 49 9.46 1.78 -9.21
N THR A 50 9.72 3.08 -9.30
CA THR A 50 10.57 3.86 -8.38
C THR A 50 9.81 4.45 -7.19
N MET A 51 8.52 4.16 -7.07
CA MET A 51 7.64 4.69 -6.05
C MET A 51 7.06 3.55 -5.22
N GLU A 52 7.14 3.70 -3.91
CA GLU A 52 6.46 2.83 -2.95
C GLU A 52 5.43 3.67 -2.20
N LEU A 53 4.19 3.17 -2.13
CA LEU A 53 3.13 3.82 -1.38
C LEU A 53 3.21 3.43 0.09
N LYS A 54 2.86 4.36 0.98
CA LYS A 54 2.82 4.13 2.42
C LYS A 54 1.42 4.32 2.96
N GLY A 55 1.08 3.56 3.99
CA GLY A 55 -0.17 3.72 4.72
C GLY A 55 -0.42 5.17 5.15
N GLY A 56 -1.64 5.66 4.93
CA GLY A 56 -2.06 7.01 5.29
C GLY A 56 -1.76 8.09 4.25
N GLU A 57 -1.03 7.76 3.19
CA GLU A 57 -0.79 8.69 2.07
C GLU A 57 -2.09 9.01 1.30
N THR A 58 -2.16 10.20 0.69
CA THR A 58 -3.33 10.62 -0.10
C THR A 58 -2.99 10.68 -1.58
N ILE A 59 -3.80 10.01 -2.40
CA ILE A 59 -3.73 10.04 -3.86
C ILE A 59 -4.91 10.83 -4.40
N LYS A 60 -4.67 11.62 -5.44
CA LYS A 60 -5.68 12.45 -6.10
C LYS A 60 -5.86 12.01 -7.55
N VAL A 61 -7.10 11.99 -8.01
CA VAL A 61 -7.45 11.60 -9.38
C VAL A 61 -8.40 12.63 -9.99
N THR A 62 -8.10 13.04 -11.22
CA THR A 62 -9.00 13.83 -12.06
C THR A 62 -9.12 13.19 -13.44
N ILE A 63 -10.20 13.48 -14.15
CA ILE A 63 -10.32 13.15 -15.58
C ILE A 63 -10.52 14.42 -16.38
N THR A 64 -9.94 14.45 -17.59
CA THR A 64 -10.10 15.55 -18.55
C THR A 64 -10.63 14.99 -19.87
N GLU A 65 -11.76 15.52 -20.32
CA GLU A 65 -12.40 15.16 -21.60
C GLU A 65 -11.58 15.70 -22.78
N GLU A 66 -11.84 15.20 -24.00
CA GLU A 66 -11.20 15.69 -25.23
C GLU A 66 -11.46 17.19 -25.47
N ALA A 67 -12.62 17.69 -25.04
CA ALA A 67 -12.96 19.11 -25.09
C ALA A 67 -12.16 19.99 -24.11
N GLY A 68 -11.37 19.38 -23.21
CA GLY A 68 -10.54 20.07 -22.22
C GLY A 68 -11.24 20.38 -20.90
N ASN A 69 -12.48 19.92 -20.69
CA ASN A 69 -13.17 20.06 -19.41
C ASN A 69 -12.59 19.07 -18.40
N GLN A 70 -12.23 19.55 -17.21
CA GLN A 70 -11.72 18.73 -16.12
C GLN A 70 -12.81 18.47 -15.07
N SER A 71 -12.86 17.26 -14.53
CA SER A 71 -13.73 16.90 -13.43
C SER A 71 -13.31 17.56 -12.11
N GLU A 72 -14.19 17.53 -11.10
CA GLU A 72 -13.75 17.70 -9.71
C GLU A 72 -12.73 16.61 -9.31
N GLU A 73 -11.90 16.93 -8.32
CA GLU A 73 -10.90 16.03 -7.75
C GLU A 73 -11.57 14.91 -6.93
N THR A 74 -11.11 13.68 -7.11
CA THR A 74 -11.43 12.54 -6.25
C THR A 74 -10.18 12.11 -5.50
N THR A 75 -10.31 11.85 -4.20
CA THR A 75 -9.18 11.46 -3.35
C THR A 75 -9.39 10.07 -2.76
N THR A 76 -8.29 9.34 -2.54
CA THR A 76 -8.25 8.11 -1.73
C THR A 76 -7.07 8.12 -0.79
N THR A 77 -7.20 7.41 0.32
CA THR A 77 -6.13 7.21 1.30
C THR A 77 -5.59 5.81 1.13
N VAL A 78 -4.26 5.70 1.09
CA VAL A 78 -3.57 4.42 1.01
C VAL A 78 -3.77 3.66 2.32
N GLU A 79 -4.35 2.47 2.25
CA GLU A 79 -4.42 1.54 3.39
C GLU A 79 -3.06 0.87 3.60
N ASP A 80 -2.60 0.83 4.85
CA ASP A 80 -1.38 0.11 5.18
C ASP A 80 -1.64 -1.40 5.12
N GLN A 81 -0.95 -2.09 4.21
CA GLN A 81 -0.90 -3.55 4.12
C GLN A 81 0.53 -4.06 4.08
N THR A 82 1.51 -3.21 4.36
CA THR A 82 2.91 -3.62 4.38
C THR A 82 3.11 -4.52 5.59
N ALA A 83 3.58 -5.73 5.33
CA ALA A 83 3.82 -6.70 6.38
C ALA A 83 5.00 -6.23 7.26
N PRO A 84 4.94 -6.46 8.58
CA PRO A 84 6.07 -6.14 9.43
C PRO A 84 7.35 -6.87 9.03
N GLU A 85 8.49 -6.25 9.29
CA GLU A 85 9.78 -6.94 9.10
C GLU A 85 9.85 -8.21 9.96
N ALA A 86 10.41 -9.28 9.38
CA ALA A 86 10.57 -10.54 10.09
C ALA A 86 11.42 -10.33 11.37
N PRO A 87 10.98 -10.83 12.53
CA PRO A 87 11.75 -10.67 13.75
C PRO A 87 13.05 -11.47 13.68
N THR A 88 14.06 -11.01 14.40
CA THR A 88 15.30 -11.76 14.64
C THR A 88 15.24 -12.45 15.99
N VAL A 89 16.08 -13.46 16.18
CA VAL A 89 16.21 -14.18 17.45
C VAL A 89 17.70 -14.26 17.78
N ASP A 90 18.06 -13.88 19.00
CA ASP A 90 19.42 -14.02 19.51
C ASP A 90 19.80 -15.51 19.66
N PRO A 91 21.10 -15.86 19.66
CA PRO A 91 21.51 -17.25 19.80
C PRO A 91 20.92 -17.95 21.04
N VAL A 92 20.26 -19.08 20.82
CA VAL A 92 19.66 -19.91 21.87
C VAL A 92 20.58 -21.09 22.16
N THR A 93 20.80 -21.37 23.44
CA THR A 93 21.56 -22.53 23.94
C THR A 93 20.70 -23.36 24.88
N SER A 94 21.17 -24.56 25.25
CA SER A 94 20.46 -25.41 26.21
C SER A 94 20.30 -24.80 27.61
N GLY A 95 21.01 -23.71 27.92
CA GLY A 95 20.88 -22.97 29.18
C GLY A 95 20.10 -21.66 29.05
N THR A 96 19.53 -21.35 27.88
CA THR A 96 18.81 -20.11 27.65
C THR A 96 17.45 -20.15 28.34
N GLU A 97 17.25 -19.28 29.33
CA GLU A 97 15.98 -19.15 30.07
C GLU A 97 15.04 -18.11 29.46
N VAL A 98 15.58 -17.15 28.71
CA VAL A 98 14.83 -16.05 28.10
C VAL A 98 15.22 -15.96 26.62
N ILE A 99 14.20 -15.99 25.76
CA ILE A 99 14.38 -15.76 24.33
C ILE A 99 14.32 -14.26 24.07
N THR A 100 15.37 -13.72 23.48
CA THR A 100 15.47 -12.31 23.07
C THR A 100 15.67 -12.21 21.57
N GLY A 101 15.39 -11.03 21.02
CA GLY A 101 15.44 -10.75 19.60
C GLY A 101 14.99 -9.33 19.29
N THR A 102 14.94 -8.99 18.01
CA THR A 102 14.42 -7.70 17.53
C THR A 102 13.24 -7.90 16.61
N GLY A 103 12.44 -6.86 16.41
CA GLY A 103 11.37 -6.83 15.42
C GLY A 103 10.90 -5.40 15.22
N GLU A 104 9.85 -5.23 14.44
CA GLU A 104 9.23 -3.93 14.28
C GLU A 104 8.38 -3.56 15.50
N SER A 105 8.58 -2.34 16.03
CA SER A 105 7.88 -1.85 17.22
C SER A 105 6.37 -1.94 17.08
N GLY A 106 5.68 -2.40 18.14
CA GLY A 106 4.23 -2.59 18.16
C GLY A 106 3.75 -3.87 17.50
N SER A 107 4.60 -4.59 16.75
CA SER A 107 4.27 -5.90 16.20
C SER A 107 4.23 -6.98 17.29
N THR A 108 3.46 -8.03 17.02
CA THR A 108 3.40 -9.22 17.87
C THR A 108 4.40 -10.27 17.39
N VAL A 109 5.30 -10.69 18.27
CA VAL A 109 6.20 -11.82 18.04
C VAL A 109 5.56 -13.07 18.61
N THR A 110 5.66 -14.19 17.88
CA THR A 110 5.27 -15.52 18.36
C THR A 110 6.50 -16.42 18.34
N VAL A 111 6.82 -17.03 19.48
CA VAL A 111 7.84 -18.06 19.63
C VAL A 111 7.15 -19.42 19.66
N THR A 112 7.59 -20.35 18.83
CA THR A 112 7.13 -21.75 18.83
C THR A 112 8.23 -22.66 19.34
N PHE A 113 7.93 -23.44 20.37
CA PHE A 113 8.87 -24.38 21.00
C PHE A 113 8.84 -25.75 20.32
N PRO A 114 9.88 -26.59 20.50
CA PRO A 114 9.95 -27.92 19.87
C PRO A 114 8.79 -28.87 20.20
N ASP A 115 8.13 -28.66 21.35
CA ASP A 115 6.94 -29.42 21.75
C ASP A 115 5.63 -28.90 21.12
N GLY A 116 5.72 -27.86 20.29
CA GLY A 116 4.59 -27.22 19.61
C GLY A 116 3.87 -26.16 20.44
N THR A 117 4.26 -25.93 21.69
CA THR A 117 3.70 -24.83 22.50
C THR A 117 4.18 -23.47 21.98
N THR A 118 3.45 -22.40 22.31
CA THR A 118 3.79 -21.04 21.87
C THR A 118 3.82 -20.04 23.02
N ALA A 119 4.65 -19.02 22.86
CA ALA A 119 4.64 -17.81 23.68
C ALA A 119 4.56 -16.59 22.76
N THR A 120 3.91 -15.52 23.21
CA THR A 120 3.80 -14.27 22.46
C THR A 120 4.38 -13.10 23.24
N GLY A 121 4.85 -12.09 22.53
CA GLY A 121 5.32 -10.82 23.08
C GLY A 121 5.06 -9.67 22.12
N THR A 122 5.01 -8.45 22.62
CA THR A 122 4.95 -7.24 21.80
C THR A 122 6.34 -6.61 21.76
N VAL A 123 6.78 -6.22 20.56
CA VAL A 123 8.02 -5.47 20.40
C VAL A 123 7.81 -4.06 20.94
N ASN A 124 8.71 -3.60 21.81
CA ASN A 124 8.69 -2.24 22.39
C ASN A 124 9.74 -1.34 21.73
#